data_AF-A0A182SHK9-F1
#
_entry.id   AF-A0A182SHK9-F1
#
_cell.length_a   1.000
_cell.length_b   1.000
_cell.length_c   1.000
_cell.angle_alpha   90.00
_cell.angle_beta   90.00
_cell.angle_gamma   90.00
#
_symmetry.space_group_name_H-M   'P 1'
#
loop_
_entity.id
_entity.type
_entity.pdbx_description
1 polymer ?
#
loop_
_entity_poly.entity_id
_entity_poly.type
_entity_poly.pdbx_seq_one_letter_code
_entity_poly.pdbx_strand_id
1 'polypeptide(L)'
;DPFEVEEFIERLCWRTNNEIGSDQFDPDLLYETFVETIKDMKILQERQQRKCDKLEEALKEEQAIFVKAIDKFVAKHQVSVDYFHQLDEKINSVAGKVIHLGEQLQNVNMPRSRAVEAQLLLNHMTEFLTPGPIVNDIYSDKSKLYEAADIIQKLFQISQDLPAQRFANAKKKIESKYDDVEMQLIEEFATAQKMENIERMKELSDILSQFKGYTQVIDVYIEQSQATTYGGRDVFEGIVPLCHKHYKIIQQVFTAPDKVISKFILNIYQLKINQFVQTKLDDRKDENKYLKTLSELYSRTMKLSAELQEFFKGSEDDLLQKLTANIFDRHLATY
;
A
#
# COMPACT_ATOMS: atom_id res chain seq x y z
N ASP A 1 54.09 -25.93 10.38
CA ASP A 1 54.83 -26.32 11.59
C ASP A 1 55.98 -25.37 11.85
N PRO A 2 56.27 -25.04 13.12
CA PRO A 2 57.46 -24.27 13.48
C PRO A 2 58.73 -25.02 13.05
N PHE A 3 59.78 -24.28 12.72
CA PHE A 3 61.07 -24.87 12.36
C PHE A 3 61.72 -25.50 13.59
N GLU A 4 61.87 -26.82 13.61
CA GLU A 4 62.54 -27.56 14.68
C GLU A 4 64.00 -27.87 14.30
N VAL A 5 64.93 -27.34 15.09
CA VAL A 5 66.37 -27.42 14.82
C VAL A 5 66.87 -28.87 14.91
N GLU A 6 66.36 -29.62 15.88
CA GLU A 6 66.75 -31.01 16.12
C GLU A 6 66.35 -31.92 14.95
N GLU A 7 65.10 -31.80 14.49
CA GLU A 7 64.59 -32.57 13.34
C GLU A 7 65.32 -32.20 12.04
N PHE A 8 65.67 -30.93 11.85
CA PHE A 8 66.44 -30.49 10.69
C PHE A 8 67.85 -31.10 10.66
N ILE A 9 68.56 -31.07 11.80
CA ILE A 9 69.90 -31.65 11.94
C ILE A 9 69.84 -33.17 11.76
N GLU A 10 68.86 -33.86 12.35
CA GLU A 10 68.68 -35.30 12.20
C GLU A 10 68.45 -35.70 10.75
N ARG A 11 67.57 -34.99 10.03
CA ARG A 11 67.33 -35.20 8.60
C ARG A 11 68.53 -34.85 7.72
N LEU A 12 69.39 -33.94 8.15
CA LEU A 12 70.62 -33.59 7.43
C LEU A 12 71.65 -34.72 7.58
N CYS A 13 71.94 -35.12 8.82
CA CYS A 13 72.82 -36.24 9.13
C CYS A 13 72.38 -37.53 8.45
N TRP A 14 71.08 -37.84 8.50
CA TRP A 14 70.52 -39.04 7.87
C TRP A 14 70.68 -39.03 6.34
N ARG A 15 70.51 -37.86 5.69
CA ARG A 15 70.72 -37.72 4.25
C ARG A 15 72.18 -37.92 3.87
N THR A 16 73.10 -37.25 4.55
CA THR A 16 74.54 -37.37 4.27
C THR A 16 75.05 -38.80 4.47
N ASN A 17 74.58 -39.49 5.52
CA ASN A 17 75.03 -40.86 5.81
C ASN A 17 74.45 -41.90 4.84
N ASN A 18 73.27 -41.66 4.25
CA ASN A 18 72.68 -42.54 3.23
C ASN A 18 73.31 -42.40 1.84
N GLU A 19 73.99 -41.29 1.54
CA GLU A 19 74.68 -41.09 0.26
C GLU A 19 75.93 -41.97 0.11
N ILE A 20 76.55 -42.39 1.22
CA ILE A 20 77.78 -43.21 1.23
C ILE A 20 77.47 -44.72 1.41
N GLY A 21 76.26 -45.07 1.84
CA GLY A 21 75.85 -46.44 2.17
C GLY A 21 75.98 -46.74 3.67
N SER A 22 75.08 -47.56 4.21
CA SER A 22 74.74 -47.64 5.65
C SER A 22 75.88 -47.99 6.61
N ASP A 23 77.04 -48.46 6.12
CA ASP A 23 78.10 -49.06 6.92
C ASP A 23 79.43 -48.29 6.88
N GLN A 24 79.49 -47.12 6.23
CA GLN A 24 80.68 -46.25 6.19
C GLN A 24 80.35 -44.83 6.64
N PHE A 25 80.76 -44.48 7.86
CA PHE A 25 80.70 -43.12 8.39
C PHE A 25 81.90 -42.32 7.89
N ASP A 26 81.65 -41.23 7.17
CA ASP A 26 82.68 -40.27 6.72
C ASP A 26 82.55 -38.95 7.52
N PRO A 27 83.42 -38.72 8.52
CA PRO A 27 83.40 -37.49 9.31
C PRO A 27 83.66 -36.24 8.47
N ASP A 28 84.47 -36.34 7.41
CA ASP A 28 84.88 -35.19 6.60
C ASP A 28 83.74 -34.76 5.67
N LEU A 29 83.02 -35.71 5.05
CA LEU A 29 81.83 -35.40 4.25
C LEU A 29 80.71 -34.76 5.09
N LEU A 30 80.48 -35.26 6.30
CA LEU A 30 79.47 -34.70 7.21
C LEU A 30 79.85 -33.28 7.64
N TYR A 31 81.13 -33.05 7.97
CA TYR A 31 81.64 -31.72 8.27
C TYR A 31 81.47 -30.76 7.09
N GLU A 32 81.84 -31.17 5.88
CA GLU A 32 81.65 -30.35 4.67
C GLU A 32 80.17 -30.01 4.44
N THR A 33 79.27 -30.99 4.58
CA THR A 33 77.83 -30.79 4.44
C THR A 33 77.27 -29.81 5.47
N PHE A 34 77.73 -29.88 6.73
CA PHE A 34 77.35 -28.89 7.75
C PHE A 34 77.85 -27.50 7.42
N VAL A 35 79.10 -27.38 6.96
CA VAL A 35 79.69 -26.08 6.58
C VAL A 35 78.93 -25.46 5.41
N GLU A 36 78.56 -26.25 4.41
CA GLU A 36 77.76 -25.80 3.27
C GLU A 36 76.34 -25.42 3.70
N THR A 37 75.67 -26.26 4.49
CA THR A 37 74.32 -25.98 5.00
C THR A 37 74.28 -24.71 5.85
N ILE A 38 75.30 -24.45 6.67
CA ILE A 38 75.42 -23.21 7.46
C ILE A 38 75.58 -22.00 6.53
N LYS A 39 76.34 -22.12 5.44
CA LYS A 39 76.46 -21.04 4.44
C LYS A 39 75.12 -20.77 3.77
N ASP A 40 74.40 -21.82 3.38
CA ASP A 40 73.09 -21.70 2.75
C ASP A 40 72.04 -21.09 3.69
N MET A 41 72.03 -21.50 4.96
CA MET A 41 71.16 -20.91 5.98
C MET A 41 71.47 -19.43 6.21
N LYS A 42 72.75 -19.03 6.20
CA LYS A 42 73.14 -17.61 6.29
C LYS A 42 72.63 -16.82 5.09
N ILE A 43 72.77 -17.35 3.87
CA ILE A 43 72.26 -16.71 2.65
C ILE A 43 70.73 -16.58 2.72
N LEU A 44 70.03 -17.63 3.19
CA LEU A 44 68.58 -17.62 3.35
C LEU A 44 68.15 -16.59 4.41
N GLN A 45 68.86 -16.51 5.53
CA GLN A 45 68.62 -15.51 6.59
C GLN A 45 68.80 -14.09 6.04
N GLU A 46 69.89 -13.81 5.33
CA GLU A 46 70.13 -12.50 4.71
C GLU A 46 69.03 -12.15 3.69
N ARG A 47 68.61 -13.13 2.89
CA ARG A 47 67.51 -12.95 1.92
C ARG A 47 66.20 -12.64 2.62
N GLN A 48 65.90 -13.34 3.71
CA GLN A 48 64.67 -13.14 4.46
C GLN A 48 64.69 -11.80 5.21
N GLN A 49 65.82 -11.42 5.80
CA GLN A 49 66.00 -10.11 6.44
C GLN A 49 65.75 -8.98 5.44
N ARG A 50 66.38 -9.04 4.26
CA ARG A 50 66.13 -8.04 3.19
C ARG A 50 64.67 -7.98 2.75
N LYS A 51 63.93 -9.09 2.84
CA LYS A 51 62.50 -9.11 2.53
C LYS A 51 61.69 -8.44 3.64
N CYS A 52 62.03 -8.69 4.91
CA CYS A 52 61.42 -8.01 6.05
C CYS A 52 61.66 -6.50 5.97
N ASP A 53 62.90 -6.06 5.76
CA ASP A 53 63.26 -4.63 5.69
C ASP A 53 62.46 -3.90 4.59
N LYS A 54 62.32 -4.52 3.41
CA LYS A 54 61.51 -3.97 2.31
C LYS A 54 60.02 -3.89 2.64
N LEU A 55 59.48 -4.89 3.33
CA LEU A 55 58.07 -4.89 3.73
C LEU A 55 57.80 -3.85 4.82
N GLU A 56 58.73 -3.69 5.76
CA GLU A 56 58.65 -2.66 6.80
C GLU A 56 58.74 -1.24 6.22
N GLU A 57 59.63 -1.01 5.25
CA GLU A 57 59.72 0.27 4.54
C GLU A 57 58.42 0.58 3.77
N ALA A 58 57.91 -0.38 3.00
CA ALA A 58 56.64 -0.22 2.28
C ALA A 58 55.46 0.04 3.24
N LEU A 59 55.40 -0.67 4.36
CA LEU A 59 54.37 -0.47 5.39
C LEU A 59 54.45 0.94 5.98
N LYS A 60 55.66 1.44 6.24
CA LYS A 60 55.87 2.78 6.80
C LYS A 60 55.45 3.88 5.82
N GLU A 61 55.76 3.70 4.53
CA GLU A 61 55.31 4.61 3.47
C GLU A 61 53.79 4.62 3.34
N GLU A 62 53.16 3.45 3.28
CA GLU A 62 51.70 3.31 3.19
C GLU A 62 51.00 3.91 4.41
N GLN A 63 51.52 3.66 5.62
CA GLN A 63 51.00 4.25 6.85
C GLN A 63 51.08 5.79 6.82
N ALA A 64 52.18 6.35 6.34
CA ALA A 64 52.34 7.81 6.23
C ALA A 64 51.35 8.43 5.22
N ILE A 65 51.07 7.74 4.12
CA ILE A 65 50.05 8.15 3.14
C ILE A 65 48.65 8.07 3.76
N PHE A 66 48.36 6.98 4.46
CA PHE A 66 47.06 6.74 5.07
C PHE A 66 46.73 7.76 6.16
N VAL A 67 47.69 8.08 7.03
CA VAL A 67 47.52 9.13 8.06
C VAL A 67 47.19 10.48 7.43
N LYS A 68 47.93 10.90 6.39
CA LYS A 68 47.63 12.15 5.67
C LYS A 68 46.25 12.15 5.01
N ALA A 69 45.80 11.00 4.52
CA ALA A 69 44.48 10.84 3.94
C ALA A 69 43.37 10.99 5.01
N ILE A 70 43.57 10.41 6.19
CA ILE A 70 42.67 10.56 7.34
C ILE A 70 42.58 12.03 7.75
N ASP A 71 43.71 12.73 7.92
CA ASP A 71 43.71 14.14 8.32
C ASP A 71 42.92 15.01 7.35
N LYS A 72 43.11 14.77 6.04
CA LYS A 72 42.34 15.45 4.98
C LYS A 72 40.85 15.12 5.07
N PHE A 73 40.50 13.88 5.38
CA PHE A 73 39.11 13.46 5.51
C PHE A 73 38.44 14.11 6.73
N VAL A 74 39.11 14.13 7.88
CA VAL A 74 38.65 14.78 9.11
C VAL A 74 38.44 16.29 8.87
N ALA A 75 39.39 16.96 8.23
CA ALA A 75 39.27 18.39 7.91
C ALA A 75 38.07 18.67 6.99
N LYS A 76 37.85 17.84 5.96
CA LYS A 76 36.66 17.96 5.09
C LYS A 76 35.37 17.70 5.84
N HIS A 77 35.36 16.68 6.70
CA HIS A 77 34.20 16.35 7.51
C HIS A 77 33.80 17.51 8.43
N GLN A 78 34.77 18.15 9.08
CA GLN A 78 34.51 19.32 9.91
C GLN A 78 33.86 20.47 9.12
N VAL A 79 34.39 20.78 7.93
CA VAL A 79 33.79 21.80 7.05
C VAL A 79 32.37 21.43 6.66
N SER A 80 32.09 20.16 6.34
CA SER A 80 30.73 19.69 6.06
C SER A 80 29.79 19.85 7.24
N VAL A 81 30.24 19.52 8.46
CA VAL A 81 29.46 19.70 9.69
C VAL A 81 29.12 21.18 9.90
N ASP A 82 30.07 22.08 9.68
CA ASP A 82 29.83 23.53 9.79
C ASP A 82 28.80 24.02 8.76
N TYR A 83 28.85 23.50 7.52
CA TYR A 83 27.82 23.77 6.51
C TYR A 83 26.43 23.25 6.92
N PHE A 84 26.36 22.07 7.52
CA PHE A 84 25.11 21.52 8.03
C PHE A 84 24.53 22.40 9.15
N HIS A 85 25.35 22.87 10.09
CA HIS A 85 24.90 23.78 11.13
C HIS A 85 24.36 25.11 10.56
N GLN A 86 25.08 25.73 9.62
CA GLN A 86 24.60 26.96 8.97
C GLN A 86 23.29 26.75 8.18
N LEU A 87 23.15 25.59 7.55
CA LEU A 87 21.94 25.24 6.81
C LEU A 87 20.77 25.01 7.78
N ASP A 88 21.00 24.33 8.90
CA ASP A 88 20.00 24.10 9.93
C ASP A 88 19.51 25.42 10.56
N GLU A 89 20.43 26.34 10.89
CA GLU A 89 20.07 27.68 11.38
C GLU A 89 19.20 28.45 10.36
N LYS A 90 19.55 28.37 9.07
CA LYS A 90 18.75 28.99 8.01
C LYS A 90 17.39 28.34 7.87
N ILE A 91 17.30 27.01 7.94
CA ILE A 91 16.03 26.28 7.90
C ILE A 91 15.15 26.69 9.08
N ASN A 92 15.70 26.71 10.29
CA ASN A 92 14.96 27.09 11.49
C ASN A 92 14.47 28.54 11.42
N SER A 93 15.30 29.47 10.91
CA SER A 93 14.92 30.86 10.67
C SER A 93 13.78 31.00 9.65
N VAL A 94 13.88 30.28 8.53
CA VAL A 94 12.87 30.29 7.47
C VAL A 94 11.58 29.64 7.97
N ALA A 95 11.65 28.49 8.65
CA ALA A 95 10.50 27.81 9.22
C ALA A 95 9.73 28.72 10.17
N GLY A 96 10.43 29.42 11.08
CA GLY A 96 9.80 30.39 11.97
C GLY A 96 9.07 31.52 11.23
N LYS A 97 9.69 32.08 10.18
CA LYS A 97 9.06 33.12 9.34
C LYS A 97 7.85 32.59 8.55
N VAL A 98 7.94 31.38 8.02
CA VAL A 98 6.87 30.73 7.27
C VAL A 98 5.67 30.44 8.18
N ILE A 99 5.91 29.95 9.40
CA ILE A 99 4.86 29.74 10.39
C ILE A 99 4.17 31.06 10.70
N HIS A 100 4.93 32.11 11.02
CA HIS A 100 4.34 33.41 11.35
C HIS A 100 3.54 34.02 10.19
N LEU A 101 4.07 33.93 8.96
CA LEU A 101 3.35 34.40 7.78
C LEU A 101 2.09 33.56 7.52
N GLY A 102 2.18 32.25 7.72
CA GLY A 102 1.04 31.32 7.65
C GLY A 102 -0.05 31.68 8.65
N GLU A 103 0.32 31.95 9.90
CA GLU A 103 -0.61 32.39 10.95
C GLU A 103 -1.26 33.73 10.61
N GLN A 104 -0.49 34.72 10.17
CA GLN A 104 -1.04 36.02 9.76
C GLN A 104 -2.02 35.88 8.59
N LEU A 105 -1.66 35.08 7.57
CA LEU A 105 -2.49 34.86 6.40
C LEU A 105 -3.75 34.08 6.75
N GLN A 106 -3.67 33.08 7.63
CA GLN A 106 -4.83 32.36 8.16
C GLN A 106 -5.74 33.27 8.99
N ASN A 107 -5.18 34.09 9.88
CA ASN A 107 -5.93 35.01 10.74
C ASN A 107 -6.70 36.06 9.95
N VAL A 108 -6.16 36.53 8.82
CA VAL A 108 -6.85 37.49 7.94
C VAL A 108 -7.82 36.78 6.98
N ASN A 109 -7.40 35.66 6.38
CA ASN A 109 -8.16 35.05 5.29
C ASN A 109 -9.29 34.15 5.79
N MET A 110 -9.14 33.46 6.92
CA MET A 110 -10.19 32.59 7.47
C MET A 110 -11.47 33.35 7.82
N PRO A 111 -11.47 34.46 8.60
CA PRO A 111 -12.70 35.18 8.90
C PRO A 111 -13.32 35.80 7.66
N ARG A 112 -12.50 36.28 6.70
CA ARG A 112 -12.97 36.81 5.42
C ARG A 112 -13.66 35.72 4.59
N SER A 113 -13.03 34.57 4.44
CA SER A 113 -13.60 33.41 3.73
C SER A 113 -14.91 32.97 4.38
N ARG A 114 -14.93 32.87 5.71
CA ARG A 114 -16.13 32.51 6.47
C ARG A 114 -17.26 33.52 6.32
N ALA A 115 -16.95 34.82 6.29
CA ALA A 115 -17.94 35.88 6.08
C ALA A 115 -18.53 35.83 4.66
N VAL A 116 -17.69 35.61 3.64
CA VAL A 116 -18.13 35.46 2.24
C VAL A 116 -19.03 34.24 2.08
N GLU A 117 -18.63 33.09 2.66
CA GLU A 117 -19.43 31.87 2.64
C GLU A 117 -20.76 32.03 3.40
N ALA A 118 -20.74 32.66 4.58
CA ALA A 118 -21.96 32.95 5.33
C ALA A 118 -22.89 33.89 4.54
N GLN A 119 -22.35 34.90 3.87
CA GLN A 119 -23.13 35.80 3.01
C GLN A 119 -23.78 35.03 1.85
N LEU A 120 -23.02 34.15 1.18
CA LEU A 120 -23.52 33.29 0.11
C LEU A 120 -24.69 32.43 0.62
N LEU A 121 -24.49 31.70 1.72
CA LEU A 121 -25.52 30.84 2.31
C LEU A 121 -26.76 31.64 2.75
N LEU A 122 -26.59 32.82 3.35
CA LEU A 122 -27.71 33.69 3.73
C LEU A 122 -28.51 34.19 2.53
N ASN A 123 -27.84 34.54 1.43
CA ASN A 123 -28.50 34.95 0.18
C ASN A 123 -29.35 33.80 -0.37
N HIS A 124 -28.80 32.59 -0.46
CA HIS A 124 -29.57 31.42 -0.89
C HIS A 124 -30.69 31.07 0.09
N MET A 125 -30.45 31.11 1.40
CA MET A 125 -31.48 30.85 2.41
C MET A 125 -32.66 31.82 2.29
N THR A 126 -32.40 33.09 1.98
CA THR A 126 -33.42 34.12 1.77
C THR A 126 -34.34 33.75 0.59
N GLU A 127 -33.79 33.14 -0.45
CA GLU A 127 -34.57 32.64 -1.59
C GLU A 127 -35.51 31.50 -1.17
N PHE A 128 -35.04 30.56 -0.34
CA PHE A 128 -35.89 29.48 0.19
C PHE A 128 -36.98 29.98 1.17
N LEU A 129 -36.74 31.11 1.83
CA LEU A 129 -37.72 31.77 2.71
C LEU A 129 -38.80 32.54 1.93
N THR A 130 -38.50 32.94 0.70
CA THR A 130 -39.44 33.73 -0.11
C THR A 130 -40.55 32.84 -0.70
N PRO A 131 -41.83 33.27 -0.67
CA PRO A 131 -42.91 32.56 -1.36
C PRO A 131 -42.69 32.60 -2.88
N GLY A 132 -42.80 31.46 -3.55
CA GLY A 132 -42.53 31.35 -4.99
C GLY A 132 -41.53 30.25 -5.37
N PRO A 133 -41.32 30.02 -6.67
CA PRO A 133 -40.31 29.12 -7.19
C PRO A 133 -38.91 29.66 -6.93
N ILE A 134 -37.94 28.75 -6.79
CA ILE A 134 -36.51 29.09 -6.72
C ILE A 134 -36.11 29.53 -8.13
N VAL A 135 -35.62 30.75 -8.28
CA VAL A 135 -35.31 31.39 -9.57
C VAL A 135 -33.83 31.28 -9.90
N ASN A 136 -33.00 30.90 -8.94
CA ASN A 136 -31.55 30.88 -9.09
C ASN A 136 -31.06 29.80 -10.07
N ASP A 137 -30.33 30.27 -11.08
CA ASP A 137 -29.80 29.46 -12.19
C ASP A 137 -28.92 28.30 -11.74
N ILE A 138 -28.25 28.42 -10.58
CA ILE A 138 -27.38 27.37 -10.03
C ILE A 138 -28.14 26.05 -9.84
N TYR A 139 -29.42 26.12 -9.51
CA TYR A 139 -30.27 24.96 -9.26
C TYR A 139 -30.95 24.38 -10.50
N SER A 140 -30.82 25.06 -11.65
CA SER A 140 -31.44 24.69 -12.93
C SER A 140 -30.40 24.29 -13.99
N ASP A 141 -29.17 24.77 -13.84
CA ASP A 141 -28.06 24.50 -14.75
C ASP A 141 -27.28 23.24 -14.35
N LYS A 142 -27.31 22.22 -15.21
CA LYS A 142 -26.57 20.96 -15.00
C LYS A 142 -25.05 21.17 -14.91
N SER A 143 -24.51 22.23 -15.51
CA SER A 143 -23.06 22.51 -15.43
C SER A 143 -22.63 22.99 -14.04
N LYS A 144 -23.58 23.46 -13.22
CA LYS A 144 -23.34 23.98 -11.86
C LYS A 144 -23.80 23.02 -10.76
N LEU A 145 -24.06 21.75 -11.10
CA LEU A 145 -24.57 20.77 -10.15
C LEU A 145 -23.71 20.64 -8.89
N TYR A 146 -22.40 20.79 -9.01
CA TYR A 146 -21.49 20.75 -7.85
C TYR A 146 -21.58 21.94 -6.93
N GLU A 147 -21.69 23.14 -7.49
CA GLU A 147 -21.90 24.36 -6.72
C GLU A 147 -23.26 24.28 -6.02
N ALA A 148 -24.28 23.78 -6.73
CA ALA A 148 -25.59 23.50 -6.15
C ALA A 148 -25.52 22.48 -5.01
N ALA A 149 -24.75 21.41 -5.17
CA ALA A 149 -24.55 20.35 -4.18
C ALA A 149 -23.90 20.86 -2.89
N ASP A 150 -22.81 21.63 -3.00
CA ASP A 150 -22.13 22.20 -1.83
C ASP A 150 -23.05 23.17 -1.05
N ILE A 151 -23.74 24.05 -1.77
CA ILE A 151 -24.65 25.03 -1.16
C ILE A 151 -25.86 24.34 -0.52
N ILE A 152 -26.53 23.42 -1.23
CA ILE A 152 -27.74 22.77 -0.71
C ILE A 152 -27.44 21.86 0.48
N GLN A 153 -26.28 21.21 0.49
CA GLN A 153 -25.85 20.35 1.60
C GLN A 153 -25.64 21.20 2.87
N LYS A 154 -24.93 22.33 2.76
CA LYS A 154 -24.72 23.27 3.87
C LYS A 154 -26.04 23.88 4.36
N LEU A 155 -26.90 24.29 3.43
CA LEU A 155 -28.23 24.81 3.77
C LEU A 155 -29.10 23.76 4.46
N PHE A 156 -29.03 22.50 4.02
CA PHE A 156 -29.76 21.40 4.65
C PHE A 156 -29.31 21.22 6.10
N GLN A 157 -28.00 21.21 6.37
CA GLN A 157 -27.46 21.15 7.74
C GLN A 157 -27.95 22.32 8.60
N ILE A 158 -27.80 23.56 8.11
CA ILE A 158 -28.27 24.78 8.82
C ILE A 158 -29.78 24.71 9.08
N SER A 159 -30.55 24.18 8.13
CA SER A 159 -32.00 24.10 8.26
C SER A 159 -32.43 23.16 9.40
N GLN A 160 -31.61 22.17 9.78
CA GLN A 160 -31.93 21.29 10.91
C GLN A 160 -31.97 22.05 12.23
N ASP A 161 -31.08 23.04 12.41
CA ASP A 161 -30.96 23.84 13.63
C ASP A 161 -32.02 24.93 13.78
N LEU A 162 -32.77 25.25 12.71
CA LEU A 162 -33.81 26.28 12.74
C LEU A 162 -35.09 25.80 13.46
N PRO A 163 -35.83 26.69 14.17
CA PRO A 163 -37.07 26.30 14.84
C PRO A 163 -38.19 26.01 13.82
N ALA A 164 -38.74 24.80 13.87
CA ALA A 164 -39.76 24.32 12.92
C ALA A 164 -41.04 25.18 12.90
N GLN A 165 -41.43 25.75 14.04
CA GLN A 165 -42.64 26.57 14.19
C GLN A 165 -42.70 27.76 13.22
N ARG A 166 -41.55 28.33 12.85
CA ARG A 166 -41.46 29.51 11.99
C ARG A 166 -40.93 29.22 10.59
N PHE A 167 -40.16 28.14 10.44
CA PHE A 167 -39.42 27.84 9.20
C PHE A 167 -39.83 26.53 8.51
N ALA A 168 -40.94 25.90 8.91
CA ALA A 168 -41.40 24.63 8.34
C ALA A 168 -41.45 24.63 6.80
N ASN A 169 -41.99 25.70 6.18
CA ASN A 169 -42.08 25.79 4.72
C ASN A 169 -40.71 25.85 4.05
N ALA A 170 -39.78 26.64 4.58
CA ALA A 170 -38.42 26.74 4.04
C ALA A 170 -37.64 25.44 4.24
N LYS A 171 -37.76 24.80 5.42
CA LYS A 171 -37.17 23.47 5.66
C LYS A 171 -37.64 22.45 4.63
N LYS A 172 -38.95 22.37 4.37
CA LYS A 172 -39.52 21.44 3.38
C LYS A 172 -39.04 21.73 1.95
N LYS A 173 -38.90 23.01 1.58
CA LYS A 173 -38.34 23.40 0.27
C LYS A 173 -36.86 23.00 0.15
N ILE A 174 -36.06 23.21 1.20
CA ILE A 174 -34.64 22.84 1.23
C ILE A 174 -34.49 21.33 1.15
N GLU A 175 -35.30 20.57 1.90
CA GLU A 175 -35.31 19.10 1.88
C GLU A 175 -35.70 18.57 0.49
N SER A 176 -36.78 19.07 -0.11
CA SER A 176 -37.15 18.69 -1.48
C SER A 176 -36.02 18.97 -2.47
N LYS A 177 -35.35 20.12 -2.37
CA LYS A 177 -34.28 20.48 -3.30
C LYS A 177 -32.99 19.69 -3.04
N TYR A 178 -32.73 19.35 -1.78
CA TYR A 178 -31.64 18.45 -1.39
C TYR A 178 -31.82 17.08 -2.02
N ASP A 179 -33.01 16.49 -1.92
CA ASP A 179 -33.35 15.21 -2.53
C ASP A 179 -33.24 15.26 -4.07
N ASP A 180 -33.72 16.35 -4.70
CA ASP A 180 -33.60 16.55 -6.16
C ASP A 180 -32.14 16.60 -6.64
N VAL A 181 -31.26 17.29 -5.90
CA VAL A 181 -29.84 17.41 -6.23
C VAL A 181 -29.11 16.10 -5.97
N GLU A 182 -29.44 15.42 -4.88
CA GLU A 182 -28.92 14.08 -4.57
C GLU A 182 -29.25 13.09 -5.68
N MET A 183 -30.50 13.05 -6.14
CA MET A 183 -30.91 12.17 -7.23
C MET A 183 -30.16 12.48 -8.54
N GLN A 184 -29.97 13.77 -8.88
CA GLN A 184 -29.20 14.16 -10.06
C GLN A 184 -27.72 13.74 -9.98
N LEU A 185 -27.09 13.87 -8.80
CA LEU A 185 -25.72 13.42 -8.58
C LEU A 185 -25.60 11.90 -8.71
N ILE A 186 -26.57 11.13 -8.22
CA ILE A 186 -26.62 9.66 -8.37
C ILE A 186 -26.78 9.27 -9.85
N GLU A 187 -27.67 9.93 -10.59
CA GLU A 187 -27.84 9.72 -12.03
C GLU A 187 -26.56 10.03 -12.83
N GLU A 188 -25.87 11.12 -12.47
CA GLU A 188 -24.61 11.48 -13.08
C GLU A 188 -23.51 10.46 -12.75
N PHE A 189 -23.47 9.95 -11.52
CA PHE A 189 -22.55 8.89 -11.11
C PHE A 189 -22.79 7.61 -11.93
N ALA A 190 -24.05 7.20 -12.09
CA ALA A 190 -24.42 6.05 -12.92
C ALA A 190 -24.01 6.25 -14.39
N THR A 191 -24.12 7.47 -14.90
CA THR A 191 -23.69 7.83 -16.25
C THR A 191 -22.17 7.79 -16.39
N ALA A 192 -21.43 8.33 -15.42
CA ALA A 192 -19.96 8.27 -15.37
C ALA A 192 -19.45 6.82 -15.32
N GLN A 193 -20.13 5.96 -14.56
CA GLN A 193 -19.83 4.53 -14.53
C GLN A 193 -20.08 3.83 -15.88
N LYS A 194 -21.13 4.20 -16.62
CA LYS A 194 -21.39 3.69 -17.99
C LYS A 194 -20.28 4.08 -18.97
N MET A 195 -19.72 5.27 -18.79
CA MET A 195 -18.63 5.80 -19.62
C MET A 195 -17.24 5.33 -19.16
N GLU A 196 -17.16 4.50 -18.12
CA GLU A 196 -15.90 4.06 -17.46
C GLU A 196 -14.99 5.24 -17.03
N ASN A 197 -15.57 6.40 -16.70
CA ASN A 197 -14.81 7.58 -16.27
C ASN A 197 -14.57 7.55 -14.74
N ILE A 198 -13.41 7.03 -14.33
CA ILE A 198 -13.05 6.83 -12.92
C ILE A 198 -12.84 8.16 -12.18
N GLU A 199 -12.22 9.16 -12.82
CA GLU A 199 -11.99 10.47 -12.20
C GLU A 199 -13.31 11.14 -11.84
N ARG A 200 -14.26 11.12 -12.77
CA ARG A 200 -15.59 11.69 -12.56
C ARG A 200 -16.37 10.96 -11.47
N MET A 201 -16.28 9.63 -11.44
CA MET A 201 -16.89 8.82 -10.38
C MET A 201 -16.32 9.16 -9.00
N LYS A 202 -15.01 9.40 -8.91
CA LYS A 202 -14.35 9.77 -7.65
C LYS A 202 -14.84 11.13 -7.15
N GLU A 203 -14.84 12.14 -8.01
CA GLU A 203 -15.36 13.48 -7.66
C GLU A 203 -16.81 13.42 -7.15
N LEU A 204 -17.67 12.68 -7.84
CA LEU A 204 -19.07 12.50 -7.45
C LEU A 204 -19.20 11.74 -6.13
N SER A 205 -18.44 10.65 -5.95
CA SER A 205 -18.41 9.85 -4.71
C SER A 205 -17.97 10.68 -3.50
N ASP A 206 -16.93 11.51 -3.66
CA ASP A 206 -16.43 12.38 -2.59
C ASP A 206 -17.49 13.39 -2.15
N ILE A 207 -18.24 13.96 -3.09
CA ILE A 207 -19.32 14.91 -2.80
C ILE A 207 -20.53 14.20 -2.18
N LEU A 208 -20.98 13.10 -2.79
CA LEU A 208 -22.08 12.28 -2.30
C LEU A 208 -21.80 11.65 -0.93
N SER A 209 -20.55 11.51 -0.51
CA SER A 209 -20.19 11.02 0.82
C SER A 209 -20.73 11.89 1.96
N GLN A 210 -21.01 13.16 1.67
CA GLN A 210 -21.58 14.12 2.61
C GLN A 210 -23.11 14.13 2.60
N PHE A 211 -23.71 13.32 1.73
CA PHE A 211 -25.16 13.19 1.56
C PHE A 211 -25.70 11.94 2.26
N LYS A 212 -26.99 11.95 2.61
CA LYS A 212 -27.64 10.84 3.33
C LYS A 212 -27.74 9.58 2.46
N GLY A 213 -27.95 9.75 1.17
CA GLY A 213 -28.10 8.74 0.14
C GLY A 213 -26.80 8.13 -0.38
N TYR A 214 -25.65 8.38 0.28
CA TYR A 214 -24.37 7.77 -0.12
C TYR A 214 -24.45 6.22 -0.26
N THR A 215 -25.27 5.58 0.58
CA THR A 215 -25.49 4.13 0.49
C THR A 215 -26.14 3.71 -0.83
N GLN A 216 -27.04 4.55 -1.38
CA GLN A 216 -27.69 4.31 -2.66
C GLN A 216 -26.71 4.39 -3.83
N VAL A 217 -25.71 5.27 -3.75
CA VAL A 217 -24.62 5.34 -4.76
C VAL A 217 -23.88 4.02 -4.85
N ILE A 218 -23.59 3.42 -3.69
CA ILE A 218 -22.94 2.11 -3.61
C ILE A 218 -23.86 1.03 -4.21
N ASP A 219 -25.16 1.06 -3.91
CA ASP A 219 -26.11 0.10 -4.46
C ASP A 219 -26.23 0.20 -5.98
N VAL A 220 -26.38 1.42 -6.51
CA VAL A 220 -26.38 1.69 -7.96
C VAL A 220 -25.09 1.22 -8.60
N TYR A 221 -23.93 1.48 -7.96
CA TYR A 221 -22.64 0.99 -8.44
C TYR A 221 -22.60 -0.54 -8.55
N ILE A 222 -23.03 -1.23 -7.49
CA ILE A 222 -23.05 -2.70 -7.40
C ILE A 222 -24.00 -3.28 -8.46
N GLU A 223 -25.22 -2.75 -8.58
CA GLU A 223 -26.20 -3.22 -9.56
C GLU A 223 -25.69 -3.05 -10.98
N GLN A 224 -25.15 -1.88 -11.31
CA GLN A 224 -24.68 -1.57 -12.66
C GLN A 224 -23.40 -2.33 -13.03
N SER A 225 -22.48 -2.52 -12.08
CA SER A 225 -21.27 -3.34 -12.29
C SER A 225 -21.59 -4.81 -12.50
N GLN A 226 -22.68 -5.29 -11.91
CA GLN A 226 -23.17 -6.65 -12.08
C GLN A 226 -24.08 -6.85 -13.30
N ALA A 227 -24.65 -5.78 -13.86
CA ALA A 227 -25.57 -5.82 -15.00
C ALA A 227 -24.86 -6.27 -16.30
N THR A 228 -23.60 -5.90 -16.49
CA THR A 228 -22.76 -6.34 -17.60
C THR A 228 -22.36 -7.81 -17.39
N THR A 229 -23.29 -8.71 -17.69
CA THR A 229 -23.23 -10.12 -17.29
C THR A 229 -22.31 -10.93 -18.21
N TYR A 230 -21.22 -11.44 -17.62
CA TYR A 230 -20.50 -12.69 -17.85
C TYR A 230 -20.90 -13.45 -19.13
N GLY A 231 -20.13 -13.26 -20.19
CA GLY A 231 -20.26 -14.03 -21.43
C GLY A 231 -19.78 -15.50 -21.32
N GLY A 232 -19.73 -16.07 -20.11
CA GLY A 232 -19.21 -17.41 -19.85
C GLY A 232 -20.32 -18.41 -19.54
N ARG A 233 -20.11 -19.69 -19.93
CA ARG A 233 -20.99 -20.83 -19.56
C ARG A 233 -21.02 -21.13 -18.06
N ASP A 234 -20.12 -20.51 -17.29
CA ASP A 234 -19.91 -20.76 -15.88
C ASP A 234 -19.86 -19.47 -15.07
N VAL A 235 -20.77 -19.34 -14.10
CA VAL A 235 -20.88 -18.15 -13.23
C VAL A 235 -19.67 -18.02 -12.30
N PHE A 236 -19.09 -19.14 -11.84
CA PHE A 236 -18.00 -19.10 -10.85
C PHE A 236 -16.68 -18.62 -11.46
N GLU A 237 -16.39 -18.99 -12.72
CA GLU A 237 -15.16 -18.57 -13.40
C GLU A 237 -15.09 -17.04 -13.61
N GLY A 238 -16.26 -16.40 -13.75
CA GLY A 238 -16.35 -14.97 -13.99
C GLY A 238 -16.39 -14.09 -12.73
N ILE A 239 -16.70 -14.66 -11.55
CA ILE A 239 -16.84 -13.87 -10.31
C ILE A 239 -15.50 -13.31 -9.83
N VAL A 240 -14.45 -14.13 -9.78
CA VAL A 240 -13.15 -13.71 -9.23
C VAL A 240 -12.48 -12.62 -10.07
N PRO A 241 -12.40 -12.74 -11.42
CA PRO A 241 -11.89 -11.66 -12.26
C PRO A 241 -12.70 -10.37 -12.13
N LEU A 242 -14.02 -10.47 -11.96
CA LEU A 242 -14.87 -9.31 -11.75
C LEU A 242 -14.57 -8.62 -10.43
N CYS A 243 -14.45 -9.38 -9.33
CA CYS A 243 -14.09 -8.84 -8.02
C CYS A 243 -12.73 -8.12 -8.10
N HIS A 244 -11.74 -8.70 -8.79
CA HIS A 244 -10.45 -8.05 -9.01
C HIS A 244 -10.56 -6.74 -9.82
N LYS A 245 -11.32 -6.73 -10.93
CA LYS A 245 -11.53 -5.53 -11.75
C LYS A 245 -12.18 -4.42 -10.91
N HIS A 246 -13.28 -4.74 -10.23
CA HIS A 246 -14.04 -3.75 -9.48
C HIS A 246 -13.35 -3.34 -8.19
N TYR A 247 -12.57 -4.21 -7.54
CA TYR A 247 -11.78 -3.83 -6.37
C TYR A 247 -10.79 -2.69 -6.69
N LYS A 248 -10.10 -2.75 -7.83
CA LYS A 248 -9.22 -1.66 -8.28
C LYS A 248 -9.96 -0.34 -8.50
N ILE A 249 -11.14 -0.39 -9.10
CA ILE A 249 -11.98 0.79 -9.33
C ILE A 249 -12.50 1.33 -7.99
N ILE A 250 -12.97 0.45 -7.10
CA ILE A 250 -13.50 0.80 -5.79
C ILE A 250 -12.45 1.52 -4.95
N GLN A 251 -11.20 1.03 -4.96
CA GLN A 251 -10.07 1.66 -4.27
C GLN A 251 -9.76 3.08 -4.76
N GLN A 252 -10.06 3.39 -6.02
CA GLN A 252 -9.81 4.71 -6.59
C GLN A 252 -10.98 5.67 -6.37
N VAL A 253 -12.21 5.15 -6.33
CA VAL A 253 -13.46 5.94 -6.34
C VAL A 253 -14.04 6.19 -4.94
N PHE A 254 -13.90 5.26 -4.00
CA PHE A 254 -14.58 5.34 -2.70
C PHE A 254 -13.59 5.54 -1.55
N THR A 255 -14.01 6.31 -0.56
CA THR A 255 -13.23 6.60 0.66
C THR A 255 -13.10 5.40 1.59
N ALA A 256 -14.08 4.49 1.58
CA ALA A 256 -14.10 3.27 2.38
C ALA A 256 -14.20 2.01 1.49
N PRO A 257 -13.12 1.63 0.77
CA PRO A 257 -13.15 0.56 -0.22
C PRO A 257 -13.52 -0.80 0.37
N ASP A 258 -13.07 -1.10 1.59
CA ASP A 258 -13.32 -2.38 2.26
C ASP A 258 -14.81 -2.63 2.53
N LYS A 259 -15.56 -1.57 2.88
CA LYS A 259 -17.01 -1.66 3.09
C LYS A 259 -17.74 -1.88 1.77
N VAL A 260 -17.31 -1.21 0.71
CA VAL A 260 -17.93 -1.31 -0.62
C VAL A 260 -17.67 -2.68 -1.24
N ILE A 261 -16.45 -3.21 -1.17
CA ILE A 261 -16.13 -4.55 -1.67
C ILE A 261 -16.86 -5.64 -0.86
N SER A 262 -16.98 -5.47 0.46
CA SER A 262 -17.75 -6.39 1.31
C SER A 262 -19.22 -6.45 0.88
N LYS A 263 -19.84 -5.28 0.65
CA LYS A 263 -21.23 -5.19 0.18
C LYS A 263 -21.38 -5.76 -1.25
N PHE A 264 -20.41 -5.51 -2.12
CA PHE A 264 -20.37 -6.05 -3.48
C PHE A 264 -20.33 -7.59 -3.48
N ILE A 265 -19.43 -8.20 -2.69
CA ILE A 265 -19.32 -9.66 -2.56
C ILE A 265 -20.58 -10.25 -1.93
N LEU A 266 -21.11 -9.63 -0.86
CA LEU A 266 -22.35 -10.07 -0.23
C LEU A 266 -23.52 -10.10 -1.22
N ASN A 267 -23.64 -9.08 -2.08
CA ASN A 267 -24.66 -9.02 -3.11
C ASN A 267 -24.49 -10.14 -4.15
N ILE A 268 -23.25 -10.47 -4.55
CA ILE A 268 -22.96 -11.63 -5.42
C ILE A 268 -23.42 -12.95 -4.79
N TYR A 269 -23.17 -13.17 -3.50
CA TYR A 269 -23.63 -14.38 -2.80
C TYR A 269 -25.15 -14.45 -2.73
N GLN A 270 -25.79 -13.38 -2.28
CA GLN A 270 -27.24 -13.35 -2.01
C GLN A 270 -28.09 -13.37 -3.28
N LEU A 271 -27.64 -12.71 -4.35
CA LEU A 271 -28.36 -12.68 -5.62
C LEU A 271 -27.84 -13.77 -6.56
N LYS A 272 -26.60 -13.68 -7.02
CA LYS A 272 -26.13 -14.51 -8.14
C LYS A 272 -25.91 -15.97 -7.77
N ILE A 273 -25.11 -16.22 -6.73
CA ILE A 273 -24.80 -17.59 -6.32
C ILE A 273 -26.08 -18.29 -5.86
N ASN A 274 -26.87 -17.62 -5.03
CA ASN A 274 -28.16 -18.16 -4.57
C ASN A 274 -29.12 -18.46 -5.71
N GLN A 275 -29.33 -17.53 -6.67
CA GLN A 275 -30.19 -17.79 -7.84
C GLN A 275 -29.66 -18.94 -8.71
N PHE A 276 -28.35 -19.03 -8.92
CA PHE A 276 -27.74 -20.11 -9.70
C PHE A 276 -27.91 -21.47 -9.01
N VAL A 277 -27.66 -21.53 -7.69
CA VAL A 277 -27.84 -22.73 -6.87
C VAL A 277 -29.31 -23.16 -6.88
N GLN A 278 -30.25 -22.24 -6.65
CA GLN A 278 -31.69 -22.53 -6.69
C GLN A 278 -32.12 -23.07 -8.06
N THR A 279 -31.70 -22.44 -9.16
CA THR A 279 -32.06 -22.88 -10.51
C THR A 279 -31.50 -24.27 -10.83
N LYS A 280 -30.28 -24.59 -10.39
CA LYS A 280 -29.65 -25.90 -10.61
C LYS A 280 -30.20 -27.00 -9.71
N LEU A 281 -30.71 -26.65 -8.54
CA LEU A 281 -31.26 -27.56 -7.53
C LEU A 281 -32.80 -27.64 -7.56
N ASP A 282 -33.45 -27.06 -8.56
CA ASP A 282 -34.92 -27.08 -8.71
C ASP A 282 -35.42 -28.47 -9.15
N ASP A 283 -34.63 -29.20 -9.94
CA ASP A 283 -34.99 -30.55 -10.42
C ASP A 283 -34.67 -31.64 -9.37
N ARG A 284 -35.67 -31.96 -8.54
CA ARG A 284 -35.59 -33.00 -7.49
C ARG A 284 -36.03 -34.40 -7.95
N LYS A 285 -36.20 -34.64 -9.25
CA LYS A 285 -36.73 -35.94 -9.73
C LYS A 285 -35.76 -37.11 -9.57
N ASP A 286 -34.46 -36.84 -9.57
CA ASP A 286 -33.40 -37.83 -9.40
C ASP A 286 -32.53 -37.44 -8.20
N GLU A 287 -32.72 -38.14 -7.09
CA GLU A 287 -32.04 -37.89 -5.82
C GLU A 287 -30.52 -38.06 -5.92
N ASN A 288 -30.04 -39.02 -6.71
CA ASN A 288 -28.60 -39.24 -6.90
C ASN A 288 -27.96 -38.11 -7.72
N LYS A 289 -28.67 -37.61 -8.73
CA LYS A 289 -28.22 -36.46 -9.53
C LYS A 289 -28.28 -35.16 -8.73
N TYR A 290 -29.32 -34.99 -7.91
CA TYR A 290 -29.48 -33.86 -7.00
C TYR A 290 -28.32 -33.79 -6.00
N LEU A 291 -28.00 -34.90 -5.32
CA LEU A 291 -26.92 -34.95 -4.33
C LEU A 291 -25.54 -34.70 -4.94
N LYS A 292 -25.26 -35.25 -6.14
CA LYS A 292 -24.01 -34.97 -6.87
C LYS A 292 -23.89 -33.49 -7.22
N THR A 293 -24.97 -32.89 -7.71
CA THR A 293 -25.01 -31.47 -8.08
C THR A 293 -24.86 -30.57 -6.85
N LEU A 294 -25.50 -30.91 -5.73
CA LEU A 294 -25.38 -30.21 -4.46
C LEU A 294 -23.93 -30.24 -3.93
N SER A 295 -23.32 -31.42 -3.90
CA SER A 295 -21.93 -31.58 -3.45
C SER A 295 -20.94 -30.83 -4.34
N GLU A 296 -21.17 -30.83 -5.66
CA GLU A 296 -20.35 -30.08 -6.61
C GLU A 296 -20.48 -28.57 -6.39
N LEU A 297 -21.71 -28.05 -6.32
CA LEU A 297 -21.97 -26.63 -6.09
C LEU A 297 -21.41 -26.15 -4.75
N TYR A 298 -21.58 -26.93 -3.68
CA TYR A 298 -21.01 -26.62 -2.37
C TYR A 298 -19.48 -26.55 -2.42
N SER A 299 -18.83 -27.56 -3.03
CA SER A 299 -17.37 -27.59 -3.16
C SER A 299 -16.83 -26.40 -3.97
N ARG A 300 -17.56 -25.99 -5.01
CA ARG A 300 -17.21 -24.85 -5.86
C ARG A 300 -17.42 -23.52 -5.15
N THR A 301 -18.50 -23.34 -4.39
CA THR A 301 -18.73 -22.15 -3.57
C THR A 301 -17.70 -22.03 -2.45
N MET A 302 -17.26 -23.14 -1.85
CA MET A 302 -16.18 -23.14 -0.85
C MET A 302 -14.82 -22.74 -1.45
N LYS A 303 -14.48 -23.24 -2.65
CA LYS A 303 -13.28 -22.79 -3.38
C LYS A 303 -13.35 -21.29 -3.70
N LEU A 304 -14.49 -20.82 -4.19
CA LEU A 304 -14.72 -19.40 -4.46
C LEU A 304 -14.59 -18.56 -3.18
N SER A 305 -15.12 -19.04 -2.04
CA SER A 305 -14.99 -18.36 -0.74
C SER A 305 -13.54 -18.19 -0.34
N ALA A 306 -12.72 -19.23 -0.51
CA ALA A 306 -11.28 -19.17 -0.20
C ALA A 306 -10.55 -18.17 -1.11
N GLU A 307 -10.87 -18.14 -2.40
CA GLU A 307 -10.30 -17.17 -3.35
C GLU A 307 -10.72 -15.73 -3.03
N LEU A 308 -11.96 -15.50 -2.61
CA LEU A 308 -12.46 -14.17 -2.26
C LEU A 308 -12.04 -13.67 -0.87
N GLN A 309 -11.46 -14.53 -0.02
CA GLN A 309 -11.00 -14.15 1.31
C GLN A 309 -9.88 -13.10 1.27
N GLU A 310 -9.11 -13.03 0.17
CA GLU A 310 -8.05 -12.05 -0.01
C GLU A 310 -8.53 -10.58 0.00
N PHE A 311 -9.82 -10.35 -0.29
CA PHE A 311 -10.44 -9.03 -0.29
C PHE A 311 -10.86 -8.56 1.10
N PHE A 312 -10.88 -9.43 2.10
CA PHE A 312 -11.33 -9.15 3.47
C PHE A 312 -10.15 -9.05 4.45
N LYS A 313 -9.15 -8.21 4.14
CA LYS A 313 -7.96 -8.02 5.00
C LYS A 313 -8.34 -7.45 6.37
N GLY A 314 -8.65 -8.32 7.33
CA GLY A 314 -8.91 -7.98 8.74
C GLY A 314 -10.39 -7.93 9.17
N SER A 315 -11.35 -8.44 8.39
CA SER A 315 -12.77 -8.57 8.79
C SER A 315 -13.20 -10.05 8.82
N GLU A 316 -14.17 -10.38 9.68
CA GLU A 316 -14.67 -11.72 10.02
C GLU A 316 -14.30 -12.83 9.02
N ASP A 317 -13.26 -13.63 9.33
CA ASP A 317 -12.87 -14.84 8.58
C ASP A 317 -14.03 -15.83 8.35
N ASP A 318 -15.12 -15.65 9.09
CA ASP A 318 -16.33 -16.47 9.08
C ASP A 318 -17.48 -15.90 8.23
N LEU A 319 -17.39 -14.67 7.69
CA LEU A 319 -18.50 -14.06 6.93
C LEU A 319 -18.85 -14.87 5.66
N LEU A 320 -17.84 -15.23 4.86
CA LEU A 320 -18.04 -16.00 3.63
C LEU A 320 -18.49 -17.44 3.94
N GLN A 321 -18.03 -18.01 5.05
CA GLN A 321 -18.46 -19.32 5.52
C GLN A 321 -19.93 -19.30 5.95
N LYS A 322 -20.34 -18.31 6.75
CA LYS A 322 -21.75 -18.07 7.11
C LYS A 322 -22.64 -17.83 5.88
N LEU A 323 -22.18 -17.06 4.89
CA LEU A 323 -22.94 -16.83 3.66
C LEU A 323 -23.09 -18.12 2.85
N THR A 324 -22.03 -18.93 2.76
CA THR A 324 -22.10 -20.24 2.12
C THR A 324 -23.06 -21.17 2.85
N ALA A 325 -22.97 -21.26 4.18
CA ALA A 325 -23.90 -22.04 5.00
C ALA A 325 -25.35 -21.60 4.75
N ASN A 326 -25.66 -20.31 4.83
CA ASN A 326 -27.01 -19.79 4.61
C ASN A 326 -27.62 -20.14 3.24
N ILE A 327 -26.82 -20.22 2.17
CA ILE A 327 -27.30 -20.62 0.83
C ILE A 327 -27.69 -22.09 0.81
N PHE A 328 -26.92 -22.95 1.49
CA PHE A 328 -27.11 -24.39 1.45
C PHE A 328 -27.91 -24.97 2.63
N ASP A 329 -28.13 -24.21 3.71
CA ASP A 329 -28.83 -24.65 4.93
C ASP A 329 -30.22 -25.21 4.63
N ARG A 330 -30.97 -24.57 3.71
CA ARG A 330 -32.30 -25.06 3.30
C ARG A 330 -32.27 -26.38 2.55
N HIS A 331 -31.15 -26.69 1.90
CA HIS A 331 -30.96 -27.94 1.15
C HIS A 331 -30.37 -29.04 2.05
N LEU A 332 -29.53 -28.65 3.00
CA LEU A 332 -28.92 -29.54 3.99
C LEU A 332 -29.88 -29.92 5.13
N ALA A 333 -30.82 -29.06 5.50
CA ALA A 333 -31.83 -29.35 6.54
C ALA A 333 -32.93 -30.33 6.11
N THR A 334 -33.05 -30.60 4.80
CA THR A 334 -33.91 -31.66 4.25
C THR A 334 -33.26 -33.05 4.26
N TYR A 335 -32.06 -33.16 4.85
CA TYR A 335 -31.32 -34.37 5.14
C TYR A 335 -31.13 -34.47 6.66
#